data_AF-K3XL30-F1
#
_entry.id   AF-K3XL30-F1
#
_cell.length_a   1.000
_cell.length_b   1.000
_cell.length_c   1.000
_cell.angle_alpha   90.00
_cell.angle_beta   90.00
_cell.angle_gamma   90.00
#
_symmetry.space_group_name_H-M   'P 1'
#
loop_
_entity.id
_entity.type
_entity.pdbx_description
1 polymer ?
#
loop_
_entity_poly.entity_id
_entity_poly.type
_entity_poly.pdbx_seq_one_letter_code
_entity_poly.pdbx_strand_id
1 'polypeptide(L)'
;MERKFYEKYTALKKRKLLDEGLERKREEQLKELYDAMKDWVGGLEKDKEELSEKLADKEDELEKAREEFLEDLRAKDSEILRLKKLLDEQIEKNNSTATRSVDQTPEAIQANPTQMSPKRKTPQSNCNTKRVQLSENASIPHSSLEDESQELECSRRYTWNETNECPSAHMFHLLLQSLVRMKVTVDDGTERFSVSVCHEASGYSFNLTWLEKPGEWSYKLSSLGTLERIAVNWMKQDIRFSMNMCRVFFERISNIITRG
;
A
#
# COMPACT_ATOMS: atom_id res chain seq x y z
N MET A 1 41.63 -54.88 63.31
CA MET A 1 41.88 -53.70 62.44
C MET A 1 41.38 -53.94 61.02
N GLU A 2 41.50 -55.17 60.49
CA GLU A 2 41.12 -55.57 59.13
C GLU A 2 39.62 -55.43 58.77
N ARG A 3 38.70 -55.72 59.70
CA ARG A 3 37.25 -55.61 59.46
C ARG A 3 36.82 -54.20 59.02
N LYS A 4 37.38 -53.17 59.65
CA LYS A 4 37.09 -51.76 59.32
C LYS A 4 37.58 -51.37 57.92
N PHE A 5 38.71 -51.92 57.47
CA PHE A 5 39.21 -51.70 56.12
C PHE A 5 38.33 -52.39 55.08
N TYR A 6 37.89 -53.62 55.36
CA TYR A 6 36.99 -54.36 54.48
C TYR A 6 35.63 -53.65 54.32
N GLU A 7 35.05 -53.17 55.42
CA GLU A 7 33.80 -52.39 55.40
C GLU A 7 33.95 -51.10 54.57
N LYS A 8 35.06 -50.36 54.77
CA LYS A 8 35.35 -49.14 54.01
C LYS A 8 35.54 -49.39 52.51
N TYR A 9 36.25 -50.45 52.14
CA TYR A 9 36.40 -50.87 50.74
C TYR A 9 35.06 -51.23 50.12
N THR A 10 34.22 -51.98 50.84
CA THR A 10 32.91 -52.40 50.34
C THR A 10 31.97 -51.21 50.14
N ALA A 11 31.98 -50.24 51.08
CA ALA A 11 31.22 -49.00 50.95
C ALA A 11 31.70 -48.13 49.78
N LEU A 12 33.02 -48.03 49.58
CA LEU A 12 33.61 -47.30 48.46
C LEU A 12 33.24 -47.94 47.11
N LYS A 13 33.31 -49.28 47.02
CA LYS A 13 32.93 -50.03 45.82
C LYS A 13 31.45 -49.83 45.46
N LYS A 14 30.55 -49.88 46.46
CA LYS A 14 29.12 -49.62 46.26
C LYS A 14 28.85 -48.20 45.76
N ARG A 15 29.51 -47.20 46.34
CA ARG A 15 29.40 -45.80 45.91
C ARG A 15 29.88 -45.61 44.47
N LYS A 16 31.02 -46.20 44.10
CA LYS A 16 31.54 -46.10 42.73
C LYS A 16 30.57 -46.70 41.69
N LEU A 17 29.98 -47.86 41.97
CA LEU A 17 29.00 -48.48 41.09
C LEU A 17 27.72 -47.65 40.93
N LEU A 18 27.28 -46.97 41.99
CA LEU A 18 26.14 -46.05 41.94
C LEU A 18 26.46 -44.81 41.09
N ASP A 19 27.65 -44.26 41.23
CA ASP A 19 28.12 -43.08 40.49
C ASP A 19 28.26 -43.39 38.99
N GLU A 20 28.87 -44.51 38.64
CA GLU A 20 28.95 -45.02 37.25
C GLU A 20 27.56 -45.32 36.65
N GLY A 21 26.58 -45.71 37.49
CA GLY A 21 25.19 -45.87 37.07
C GLY A 21 24.49 -44.54 36.79
N LEU A 22 24.74 -43.53 37.62
CA LEU A 22 24.20 -42.17 37.45
C LEU A 22 24.83 -41.47 36.23
N GLU A 23 26.12 -41.65 36.00
CA GLU A 23 26.82 -41.12 34.82
C GLU A 23 26.24 -41.68 33.53
N ARG A 24 26.11 -43.01 33.42
CA ARG A 24 25.48 -43.63 32.25
C ARG A 24 24.07 -43.12 31.99
N LYS A 25 23.28 -42.95 33.05
CA LYS A 25 21.92 -42.40 32.91
C LYS A 25 21.94 -40.95 32.37
N ARG A 26 22.88 -40.12 32.83
CA ARG A 26 23.03 -38.75 32.30
C ARG A 26 23.46 -38.75 30.84
N GLU A 27 24.38 -39.64 30.46
CA GLU A 27 24.82 -39.78 29.07
C GLU A 27 23.69 -40.24 28.14
N GLU A 28 22.87 -41.20 28.57
CA GLU A 28 21.69 -41.65 27.83
C GLU A 28 20.69 -40.52 27.61
N GLN A 29 20.40 -39.73 28.64
CA GLN A 29 19.50 -38.57 28.53
C GLN A 29 20.06 -37.48 27.61
N LEU A 30 21.37 -37.22 27.67
CA LEU A 30 22.02 -36.25 26.78
C LEU A 30 21.93 -36.71 25.32
N LYS A 31 22.12 -38.01 25.09
CA LYS A 31 22.02 -38.60 23.76
C LYS A 31 20.61 -38.51 23.21
N GLU A 32 19.59 -38.85 24.00
CA GLU A 32 18.19 -38.74 23.61
C GLU A 32 17.82 -37.29 23.25
N LEU A 33 18.27 -36.32 24.05
CA LEU A 33 18.07 -34.89 23.75
C LEU A 33 18.78 -34.46 22.48
N TYR A 34 20.00 -34.94 22.24
CA TYR A 34 20.76 -34.63 21.04
C TYR A 34 20.10 -35.21 19.78
N ASP A 35 19.65 -36.46 19.85
CA ASP A 35 18.95 -37.13 18.75
C ASP A 35 17.62 -36.40 18.45
N ALA A 36 16.85 -36.03 19.48
CA ALA A 36 15.64 -35.23 19.30
C ALA A 36 15.94 -33.86 18.67
N MET A 37 16.97 -33.16 19.12
CA MET A 37 17.37 -31.87 18.52
C MET A 37 17.77 -32.04 17.06
N LYS A 38 18.51 -33.11 16.74
CA LYS A 38 18.93 -33.42 15.37
C LYS A 38 17.73 -33.67 14.46
N ASP A 39 16.73 -34.41 14.93
CA ASP A 39 15.49 -34.66 14.18
C ASP A 39 14.71 -33.37 13.92
N TRP A 40 14.65 -32.47 14.91
CA TRP A 40 13.99 -31.17 14.77
C TRP A 40 14.70 -30.28 13.76
N VAL A 41 16.03 -30.22 13.80
CA VAL A 41 16.83 -29.46 12.81
C VAL A 41 16.61 -30.02 11.41
N GLY A 42 16.62 -31.35 11.24
CA GLY A 42 16.34 -31.98 9.96
C GLY A 42 14.93 -31.68 9.43
N GLY A 43 13.93 -31.65 10.31
CA GLY A 43 12.57 -31.23 9.96
C GLY A 43 12.52 -29.79 9.46
N LEU A 44 13.17 -28.86 10.17
CA LEU A 44 13.24 -27.45 9.78
C LEU A 44 13.98 -27.23 8.46
N GLU A 45 15.05 -27.99 8.20
CA GLU A 45 15.78 -27.93 6.93
C GLU A 45 14.91 -28.39 5.77
N LYS A 46 14.13 -29.46 5.95
CA LYS A 46 13.17 -29.93 4.96
C LYS A 46 12.06 -28.91 4.69
N ASP A 47 11.47 -28.35 5.74
CA ASP A 47 10.42 -27.33 5.61
C ASP A 47 10.96 -26.08 4.88
N LYS A 48 12.22 -25.71 5.16
CA LYS A 48 12.90 -24.61 4.46
C LYS A 48 13.08 -24.91 2.97
N GLU A 49 13.48 -26.12 2.62
CA GLU A 49 13.64 -26.55 1.22
C GLU A 49 12.29 -26.51 0.49
N GLU A 50 11.23 -27.06 1.07
CA GLU A 50 9.87 -27.06 0.51
C GLU A 50 9.33 -25.63 0.32
N LEU A 51 9.55 -24.74 1.30
CA LEU A 51 9.17 -23.34 1.20
C LEU A 51 9.97 -22.61 0.12
N SER A 52 11.25 -22.95 -0.04
CA SER A 52 12.10 -22.36 -1.08
C SER A 52 11.64 -22.78 -2.48
N GLU A 53 11.25 -24.03 -2.67
CA GLU A 53 10.70 -24.54 -3.92
C GLU A 53 9.37 -23.84 -4.27
N LYS A 54 8.44 -23.76 -3.31
CA LYS A 54 7.17 -23.04 -3.49
C LYS A 54 7.36 -21.56 -3.81
N LEU A 55 8.40 -20.94 -3.26
CA LEU A 55 8.73 -19.54 -3.54
C LEU A 55 9.22 -19.38 -4.99
N ALA A 56 10.08 -20.27 -5.46
CA ALA A 56 10.53 -20.29 -6.86
C ALA A 56 9.35 -20.49 -7.83
N ASP A 57 8.46 -21.45 -7.56
CA ASP A 57 7.27 -21.67 -8.39
C ASP A 57 6.38 -20.43 -8.48
N LYS A 58 6.21 -19.70 -7.37
CA LYS A 58 5.40 -18.49 -7.32
C LYS A 58 6.07 -17.30 -8.01
N GLU A 59 7.39 -17.21 -7.96
CA GLU A 59 8.15 -16.22 -8.71
C GLU A 59 8.01 -16.46 -10.22
N ASP A 60 8.11 -17.71 -10.67
CA ASP A 60 7.91 -18.09 -12.07
C ASP A 60 6.47 -17.82 -12.56
N GLU A 61 5.45 -18.17 -11.77
CA GLU A 61 4.05 -17.84 -12.07
C GLU A 61 3.83 -16.33 -12.20
N LEU A 62 4.45 -15.55 -11.32
CA LEU A 62 4.32 -14.09 -11.30
C LEU A 62 5.01 -13.46 -12.51
N GLU A 63 6.18 -13.95 -12.91
CA GLU A 63 6.87 -13.46 -14.09
C GLU A 63 6.10 -13.79 -15.37
N LYS A 64 5.54 -14.99 -15.47
CA LYS A 64 4.67 -15.37 -16.58
C LYS A 64 3.42 -14.46 -16.67
N ALA A 65 2.78 -14.16 -15.54
CA ALA A 65 1.62 -13.27 -15.51
C ALA A 65 1.96 -11.83 -15.94
N ARG A 66 3.17 -11.35 -15.59
CA ARG A 66 3.67 -10.05 -16.04
C ARG A 66 3.89 -10.03 -17.55
N GLU A 67 4.50 -11.07 -18.10
CA GLU A 67 4.73 -11.18 -19.54
C GLU A 67 3.41 -11.19 -20.33
N GLU A 68 2.44 -11.98 -19.88
CA GLU A 68 1.09 -12.03 -20.48
C GLU A 68 0.39 -10.66 -20.44
N PHE A 69 0.50 -9.93 -19.32
CA PHE A 69 -0.06 -8.58 -19.21
C PHE A 69 0.62 -7.59 -20.17
N LEU A 70 1.94 -7.68 -20.35
CA LEU A 70 2.68 -6.85 -21.31
C LEU A 70 2.30 -7.17 -22.76
N GLU A 71 2.04 -8.43 -23.08
CA GLU A 71 1.51 -8.84 -24.38
C GLU A 71 0.12 -8.27 -24.66
N ASP A 72 -0.78 -8.34 -23.68
CA ASP A 72 -2.13 -7.75 -23.78
C ASP A 72 -2.06 -6.23 -23.98
N LEU A 73 -1.17 -5.54 -23.27
CA LEU A 73 -0.96 -4.11 -23.44
C LEU A 73 -0.49 -3.78 -24.87
N ARG A 74 0.51 -4.52 -25.40
CA ARG A 74 0.97 -4.36 -26.79
C ARG A 74 -0.14 -4.60 -27.81
N ALA A 75 -0.99 -5.59 -27.58
CA ALA A 75 -2.11 -5.90 -28.46
C ALA A 75 -3.13 -4.74 -28.48
N LYS A 76 -3.46 -4.20 -27.30
CA LYS A 76 -4.36 -3.05 -27.15
C LYS A 76 -3.80 -1.79 -27.80
N ASP A 77 -2.51 -1.49 -27.62
CA ASP A 77 -1.86 -0.35 -28.25
C ASP A 77 -1.87 -0.46 -29.78
N SER A 78 -1.63 -1.66 -30.31
CA SER A 78 -1.70 -1.93 -31.75
C SER A 78 -3.11 -1.69 -32.30
N GLU A 79 -4.15 -2.10 -31.57
CA GLU A 79 -5.55 -1.87 -31.94
C GLU A 79 -5.92 -0.38 -31.87
N ILE A 80 -5.46 0.36 -30.84
CA ILE A 80 -5.65 1.81 -30.75
C ILE A 80 -5.04 2.51 -31.96
N LEU A 81 -3.83 2.13 -32.37
CA LEU A 81 -3.17 2.69 -33.55
C LEU A 81 -3.97 2.41 -34.83
N ARG A 82 -4.49 1.19 -34.97
CA ARG A 82 -5.33 0.77 -36.09
C ARG A 82 -6.62 1.59 -36.14
N LEU A 83 -7.29 1.77 -35.01
CA LEU A 83 -8.54 2.53 -34.90
C LEU A 83 -8.33 4.02 -35.19
N LYS A 84 -7.23 4.62 -34.71
CA LYS A 84 -6.85 6.00 -35.05
C LYS A 84 -6.69 6.17 -36.56
N LYS A 85 -5.96 5.27 -37.22
CA LYS A 85 -5.78 5.31 -38.67
C LYS A 85 -7.10 5.26 -39.43
N LEU A 86 -8.03 4.38 -39.01
CA LEU A 86 -9.35 4.29 -39.63
C LEU A 86 -10.20 5.56 -39.43
N LEU A 87 -10.07 6.21 -38.26
CA LEU A 87 -10.76 7.46 -37.99
C LEU A 87 -10.25 8.57 -38.92
N ASP A 88 -8.93 8.68 -39.09
CA ASP A 88 -8.31 9.65 -40.00
C ASP A 88 -8.76 9.41 -41.45
N GLU A 89 -8.74 8.16 -41.92
CA GLU A 89 -9.25 7.79 -43.26
C GLU A 89 -10.74 8.13 -43.45
N GLN A 90 -11.55 8.00 -42.40
CA GLN A 90 -12.97 8.34 -42.45
C GLN A 90 -13.19 9.87 -42.52
N ILE A 91 -12.39 10.64 -41.78
CA ILE A 91 -12.43 12.11 -41.81
C ILE A 91 -12.07 12.60 -43.22
N GLU A 92 -11.02 12.06 -43.84
CA GLU A 92 -10.62 12.40 -45.22
C GLU A 92 -11.70 12.06 -46.26
N LYS A 93 -12.37 10.89 -46.13
CA LYS A 93 -13.50 10.51 -47.00
C LYS A 93 -14.71 11.44 -46.83
N ASN A 94 -15.01 11.87 -45.60
CA ASN A 94 -16.11 12.80 -45.33
C ASN A 94 -15.80 14.21 -45.89
N ASN A 95 -14.56 14.68 -45.75
CA ASN A 95 -14.12 15.99 -46.24
C ASN A 95 -14.06 16.07 -47.78
N SER A 96 -13.67 14.98 -48.45
CA SER A 96 -13.68 14.88 -49.92
C SER A 96 -15.08 14.76 -50.52
N THR A 97 -16.07 14.31 -49.73
CA THR A 97 -17.49 14.29 -50.15
C THR A 97 -18.16 15.66 -49.96
N ALA A 98 -17.72 16.45 -48.98
CA ALA A 98 -18.26 17.79 -48.70
C ALA A 98 -17.83 18.89 -49.70
N THR A 99 -16.80 18.65 -50.53
CA THR A 99 -16.28 19.63 -51.51
C THR A 99 -16.98 19.60 -52.88
N ARG A 100 -18.02 18.78 -53.06
CA ARG A 100 -18.78 18.69 -54.32
C ARG A 100 -20.24 19.06 -54.16
N SER A 101 -20.52 20.26 -53.67
CA SER A 101 -21.85 20.88 -53.75
C SER A 101 -21.72 22.40 -53.66
N VAL A 102 -21.45 23.04 -54.80
CA VAL A 102 -21.57 24.48 -54.99
C VAL A 102 -22.67 24.73 -56.04
N ASP A 103 -23.68 25.46 -55.57
CA ASP A 103 -24.60 26.37 -56.23
C ASP A 103 -25.47 25.94 -57.42
N GLN A 104 -26.80 26.03 -57.19
CA GLN A 104 -27.68 26.76 -58.10
C GLN A 104 -28.93 27.29 -57.36
N THR A 105 -29.01 28.61 -57.24
CA THR A 105 -30.27 29.38 -57.09
C THR A 105 -30.18 30.57 -58.05
N PRO A 106 -31.31 31.08 -58.60
CA PRO A 106 -31.97 32.19 -57.91
C PRO A 106 -33.51 32.19 -57.90
N GLU A 107 -34.00 32.90 -56.90
CA GLU A 107 -35.34 33.36 -56.47
C GLU A 107 -36.52 33.46 -57.45
N ALA A 108 -37.74 33.24 -56.91
CA ALA A 108 -38.89 34.13 -57.14
C ALA A 108 -39.90 34.09 -55.96
N ILE A 109 -40.37 35.28 -55.60
CA ILE A 109 -41.19 35.69 -54.45
C ILE A 109 -42.71 35.45 -54.69
N GLN A 110 -43.49 35.04 -53.67
CA GLN A 110 -44.75 35.71 -53.28
C GLN A 110 -45.39 35.16 -51.99
N ALA A 111 -46.06 36.05 -51.27
CA ALA A 111 -46.44 35.95 -49.86
C ALA A 111 -47.97 35.85 -49.61
N ASN A 112 -48.31 35.12 -48.52
CA ASN A 112 -49.41 35.33 -47.54
C ASN A 112 -50.89 34.99 -47.91
N PRO A 113 -51.84 34.83 -46.93
CA PRO A 113 -51.75 34.35 -45.52
C PRO A 113 -52.99 33.53 -44.99
N THR A 114 -52.89 33.01 -43.73
CA THR A 114 -53.93 32.97 -42.65
C THR A 114 -54.49 31.61 -42.13
N GLN A 115 -54.20 31.37 -40.83
CA GLN A 115 -54.92 30.68 -39.72
C GLN A 115 -55.52 29.26 -39.87
N MET A 116 -55.19 28.38 -38.90
CA MET A 116 -56.02 28.04 -37.70
C MET A 116 -55.18 27.18 -36.72
N SER A 117 -55.25 27.46 -35.42
CA SER A 117 -54.81 26.60 -34.30
C SER A 117 -56.05 26.11 -33.52
N PRO A 118 -56.03 25.32 -32.41
CA PRO A 118 -54.91 24.77 -31.61
C PRO A 118 -55.11 23.32 -31.05
N LYS A 119 -54.07 22.67 -30.48
CA LYS A 119 -54.17 22.00 -29.15
C LYS A 119 -52.81 21.69 -28.50
N ARG A 120 -52.73 22.07 -27.22
CA ARG A 120 -51.62 22.06 -26.26
C ARG A 120 -51.16 20.65 -25.83
N LYS A 121 -49.87 20.52 -25.47
CA LYS A 121 -49.38 20.35 -24.06
C LYS A 121 -47.83 20.20 -24.03
N THR A 122 -47.16 21.10 -23.32
CA THR A 122 -45.79 20.94 -22.74
C THR A 122 -45.81 21.57 -21.34
N PRO A 123 -44.96 21.13 -20.41
CA PRO A 123 -43.89 22.03 -19.90
C PRO A 123 -42.53 21.28 -19.74
N GLN A 124 -41.41 21.79 -20.30
CA GLN A 124 -40.52 22.83 -19.72
C GLN A 124 -39.63 22.22 -18.61
N SER A 125 -38.29 22.28 -18.59
CA SER A 125 -37.38 23.44 -18.56
C SER A 125 -35.94 22.89 -18.39
N ASN A 126 -34.78 23.48 -18.72
CA ASN A 126 -34.34 24.71 -19.38
C ASN A 126 -32.83 24.50 -19.66
N CYS A 127 -32.32 24.94 -20.80
CA CYS A 127 -30.88 25.17 -20.97
C CYS A 127 -30.51 26.55 -20.42
N ASN A 128 -29.26 26.73 -20.00
CA ASN A 128 -28.62 28.05 -20.01
C ASN A 128 -27.15 27.89 -20.39
N THR A 129 -26.87 28.29 -21.63
CA THR A 129 -25.54 28.52 -22.21
C THR A 129 -24.98 29.84 -21.72
N LYS A 130 -23.72 29.87 -21.26
CA LYS A 130 -22.87 31.08 -21.27
C LYS A 130 -21.50 30.73 -21.88
N ARG A 131 -21.27 31.24 -23.08
CA ARG A 131 -19.98 31.33 -23.79
C ARG A 131 -19.27 32.59 -23.32
N VAL A 132 -18.01 32.54 -22.90
CA VAL A 132 -17.03 33.65 -23.02
C VAL A 132 -15.59 33.11 -23.14
N GLN A 133 -15.07 33.23 -24.37
CA GLN A 133 -13.70 33.57 -24.81
C GLN A 133 -12.46 32.75 -24.38
N LEU A 134 -11.90 32.04 -25.38
CA LEU A 134 -10.47 31.78 -25.53
C LEU A 134 -9.71 33.10 -25.76
N SER A 135 -8.54 33.23 -25.14
CA SER A 135 -7.48 34.16 -25.54
C SER A 135 -6.29 33.33 -26.00
N GLU A 136 -5.89 33.55 -27.25
CA GLU A 136 -4.75 32.95 -27.94
C GLU A 136 -3.62 33.97 -27.95
N ASN A 137 -2.39 33.56 -27.64
CA ASN A 137 -1.17 34.20 -28.14
C ASN A 137 -0.05 33.15 -28.21
N ALA A 138 0.53 33.07 -29.41
CA ALA A 138 1.48 32.07 -29.87
C ALA A 138 2.95 32.43 -29.58
N SER A 139 3.82 31.41 -29.43
CA SER A 139 5.09 31.25 -30.16
C SER A 139 5.81 29.93 -29.79
N ILE A 140 6.32 29.24 -30.81
CA ILE A 140 7.08 27.95 -30.86
C ILE A 140 8.56 28.30 -31.21
N PRO A 141 9.62 27.43 -31.31
CA PRO A 141 9.93 26.05 -30.88
C PRO A 141 11.31 25.87 -30.18
N HIS A 142 11.61 24.67 -29.62
CA HIS A 142 12.69 23.77 -30.09
C HIS A 142 12.89 22.52 -29.20
N SER A 143 12.87 21.36 -29.87
CA SER A 143 13.49 20.04 -29.62
C SER A 143 14.29 19.77 -28.32
N SER A 144 13.96 18.67 -27.64
CA SER A 144 14.78 17.43 -27.66
C SER A 144 14.00 16.25 -27.06
N LEU A 145 14.17 15.07 -27.67
CA LEU A 145 13.86 13.77 -27.10
C LEU A 145 14.64 13.59 -25.79
N GLU A 146 13.97 13.40 -24.66
CA GLU A 146 14.47 12.55 -23.57
C GLU A 146 13.29 11.83 -22.92
N ASP A 147 13.53 10.55 -22.69
CA ASP A 147 12.70 9.53 -22.06
C ASP A 147 12.61 9.83 -20.56
N GLU A 148 11.44 10.25 -20.07
CA GLU A 148 11.15 10.28 -18.63
C GLU A 148 9.94 9.40 -18.35
N SER A 149 10.23 8.32 -17.64
CA SER A 149 9.27 7.48 -16.96
C SER A 149 8.25 8.36 -16.24
N GLN A 150 6.95 8.15 -16.51
CA GLN A 150 5.87 8.78 -15.76
C GLN A 150 5.88 8.23 -14.33
N GLU A 151 6.73 8.81 -13.50
CA GLU A 151 6.58 8.82 -12.06
C GLU A 151 5.24 9.53 -11.80
N LEU A 152 4.33 8.88 -11.07
CA LEU A 152 3.04 9.47 -10.70
C LEU A 152 3.30 10.75 -9.90
N GLU A 153 3.22 11.89 -10.58
CA GLU A 153 3.53 13.21 -10.04
C GLU A 153 2.39 13.67 -9.11
N CYS A 154 2.27 13.04 -7.94
CA CYS A 154 1.49 13.57 -6.82
C CYS A 154 2.21 14.71 -6.10
N SER A 155 3.46 15.00 -6.46
CA SER A 155 4.35 15.94 -5.76
C SER A 155 4.51 17.25 -6.51
N ARG A 156 3.41 17.91 -6.88
CA ARG A 156 3.51 19.34 -7.18
C ARG A 156 3.81 20.04 -5.84
N ARG A 157 5.04 20.55 -5.70
CA ARG A 157 5.49 21.34 -4.54
C ARG A 157 4.59 22.57 -4.41
N TYR A 158 3.55 22.47 -3.59
CA TYR A 158 2.73 23.61 -3.24
C TYR A 158 3.40 24.32 -2.06
N THR A 159 3.90 25.52 -2.34
CA THR A 159 4.21 26.54 -1.35
C THR A 159 2.97 26.75 -0.49
N TRP A 160 3.09 26.38 0.79
CA TRP A 160 2.04 26.54 1.79
C TRP A 160 1.89 28.01 2.13
N ASN A 161 0.95 28.69 1.47
CA ASN A 161 0.38 29.93 1.97
C ASN A 161 -0.92 29.59 2.70
N GLU A 162 -1.05 30.16 3.89
CA GLU A 162 -2.10 29.93 4.88
C GLU A 162 -3.52 29.97 4.30
N THR A 163 -4.36 29.10 4.87
CA THR A 163 -5.84 29.16 4.88
C THR A 163 -6.61 28.58 3.69
N ASN A 164 -6.12 27.52 3.05
CA ASN A 164 -7.04 26.64 2.30
C ASN A 164 -6.58 25.19 2.39
N GLU A 165 -7.14 24.44 3.35
CA GLU A 165 -7.01 22.99 3.38
C GLU A 165 -7.51 22.44 2.04
N CYS A 166 -6.63 21.81 1.29
CA CYS A 166 -7.01 21.15 0.04
C CYS A 166 -8.10 20.12 0.37
N PRO A 167 -9.30 20.18 -0.23
CA PRO A 167 -10.37 19.25 0.08
C PRO A 167 -9.95 17.78 -0.05
N SER A 168 -9.03 17.47 -0.97
CA SER A 168 -8.50 16.11 -1.12
C SER A 168 -7.66 15.67 0.08
N ALA A 169 -6.79 16.53 0.64
CA ALA A 169 -5.99 16.22 1.82
C ALA A 169 -6.87 15.93 3.04
N HIS A 170 -7.93 16.71 3.21
CA HIS A 170 -8.93 16.47 4.26
C HIS A 170 -9.64 15.12 4.08
N MET A 171 -10.04 14.77 2.85
CA MET A 171 -10.67 13.47 2.57
C MET A 171 -9.72 12.29 2.79
N PHE A 172 -8.45 12.39 2.38
CA PHE A 172 -7.43 11.38 2.67
C PHE A 172 -7.20 11.22 4.17
N HIS A 173 -7.20 12.32 4.91
CA HIS A 173 -7.08 12.31 6.36
C HIS A 173 -8.22 11.56 7.03
N LEU A 174 -9.48 11.82 6.64
CA LEU A 174 -10.65 11.10 7.14
C LEU A 174 -10.63 9.60 6.79
N LEU A 175 -10.19 9.26 5.57
CA LEU A 175 -10.03 7.87 5.15
C LEU A 175 -8.98 7.14 5.99
N LEU A 176 -7.83 7.77 6.22
CA LEU A 176 -6.75 7.21 7.03
C LEU A 176 -7.23 6.97 8.48
N GLN A 177 -7.89 7.95 9.09
CA GLN A 177 -8.44 7.81 10.43
C GLN A 177 -9.44 6.64 10.52
N SER A 178 -10.28 6.47 9.49
CA SER A 178 -11.25 5.37 9.40
C SER A 178 -10.59 4.00 9.28
N LEU A 179 -9.51 3.89 8.48
CA LEU A 179 -8.77 2.65 8.28
C LEU A 179 -8.03 2.20 9.53
N VAL A 180 -7.36 3.13 10.21
CA VAL A 180 -6.59 2.85 11.42
C VAL A 180 -7.50 2.77 12.65
N ARG A 181 -8.74 3.27 12.55
CA ARG A 181 -9.68 3.43 13.67
C ARG A 181 -9.08 4.26 14.81
N MET A 182 -8.33 5.28 14.43
CA MET A 182 -7.64 6.18 15.35
C MET A 182 -7.73 7.59 14.80
N LYS A 183 -7.80 8.56 15.70
CA LYS A 183 -7.65 9.96 15.34
C LYS A 183 -6.17 10.24 15.07
N VAL A 184 -5.92 10.92 13.98
CA VAL A 184 -4.58 11.27 13.50
C VAL A 184 -4.55 12.78 13.38
N THR A 185 -3.51 13.46 13.83
CA THR A 185 -3.32 14.90 13.66
C THR A 185 -1.89 15.16 13.21
N VAL A 186 -1.71 15.95 12.17
CA VAL A 186 -0.39 16.32 11.68
C VAL A 186 0.09 17.54 12.48
N ASP A 187 1.31 17.48 12.99
CA ASP A 187 1.96 18.60 13.66
C ASP A 187 2.73 19.41 12.61
N ASP A 188 2.34 20.66 12.42
CA ASP A 188 2.94 21.62 11.49
C ASP A 188 4.07 22.45 12.13
N GLY A 189 4.26 22.33 13.45
CA GLY A 189 5.19 23.17 14.21
C GLY A 189 6.60 22.60 14.37
N THR A 190 6.82 21.32 14.08
CA THR A 190 8.13 20.67 14.25
C THR A 190 8.99 20.70 12.99
N GLU A 191 10.31 20.90 13.18
CA GLU A 191 11.34 20.86 12.11
C GLU A 191 11.29 19.57 11.26
N ARG A 192 10.73 18.48 11.83
CA ARG A 192 10.50 17.20 11.17
C ARG A 192 9.01 16.93 11.05
N PHE A 193 8.60 16.31 9.94
CA PHE A 193 7.23 15.85 9.76
C PHE A 193 6.85 14.88 10.89
N SER A 194 5.83 15.25 11.66
CA SER A 194 5.37 14.44 12.77
C SER A 194 3.85 14.40 12.85
N VAL A 195 3.35 13.29 13.40
CA VAL A 195 1.93 12.98 13.46
C VAL A 195 1.61 12.42 14.84
N SER A 196 0.64 13.01 15.51
CA SER A 196 0.07 12.48 16.74
C SER A 196 -1.10 11.56 16.42
N VAL A 197 -1.15 10.42 17.09
CA VAL A 197 -2.19 9.41 16.91
C VAL A 197 -2.82 9.13 18.26
N CYS A 198 -4.15 9.07 18.30
CA CYS A 198 -4.93 8.84 19.52
C CYS A 198 -6.10 7.88 19.24
N HIS A 199 -6.25 6.87 20.08
CA HIS A 199 -7.46 6.07 20.16
C HIS A 199 -8.36 6.64 21.25
N GLU A 200 -9.43 7.33 20.84
CA GLU A 200 -10.29 8.12 21.73
C GLU A 200 -10.93 7.28 22.85
N ALA A 201 -11.33 6.04 22.55
CA ALA A 201 -12.04 5.20 23.52
C ALA A 201 -11.14 4.66 24.65
N SER A 202 -9.86 4.35 24.36
CA SER A 202 -8.93 3.88 25.39
C SER A 202 -8.05 5.00 25.96
N GLY A 203 -8.00 6.16 25.31
CA GLY A 203 -7.05 7.23 25.64
C GLY A 203 -5.58 6.88 25.34
N TYR A 204 -5.34 5.81 24.57
CA TYR A 204 -4.00 5.46 24.10
C TYR A 204 -3.54 6.44 23.03
N SER A 205 -2.39 7.09 23.23
CA SER A 205 -1.87 8.08 22.30
C SER A 205 -0.34 8.03 22.20
N PHE A 206 0.16 8.39 21.01
CA PHE A 206 1.58 8.37 20.69
C PHE A 206 1.89 9.32 19.51
N ASN A 207 3.17 9.62 19.33
CA ASN A 207 3.68 10.40 18.22
C ASN A 207 4.53 9.53 17.29
N LEU A 208 4.37 9.75 15.98
CA LEU A 208 5.24 9.24 14.93
C LEU A 208 5.99 10.40 14.29
N THR A 209 7.32 10.32 14.22
CA THR A 209 8.15 11.35 13.58
C THR A 209 8.95 10.73 12.45
N TRP A 210 8.94 11.36 11.29
CA TRP A 210 9.74 10.96 10.14
C TRP A 210 11.20 11.32 10.38
N LEU A 211 12.10 10.36 10.17
CA LEU A 211 13.53 10.57 10.33
C LEU A 211 14.20 10.85 8.97
N GLU A 212 15.36 11.51 9.01
CA GLU A 212 16.14 11.88 7.81
C GLU A 212 16.66 10.67 7.03
N LYS A 213 16.82 9.52 7.70
CA LYS A 213 17.09 8.27 6.99
C LYS A 213 15.85 7.91 6.17
N PRO A 214 15.96 7.76 4.84
CA PRO A 214 14.79 7.55 4.00
C PRO A 214 14.02 6.32 4.47
N GLY A 215 12.74 6.51 4.79
CA GLY A 215 11.83 5.43 5.13
C GLY A 215 11.90 4.91 6.56
N GLU A 216 12.40 5.68 7.54
CA GLU A 216 12.38 5.30 8.97
C GLU A 216 11.46 6.22 9.80
N TRP A 217 10.62 5.61 10.62
CA TRP A 217 9.76 6.27 11.61
C TRP A 217 10.31 6.07 13.02
N SER A 218 10.22 7.10 13.86
CA SER A 218 10.33 6.95 15.31
C SER A 218 8.96 7.05 15.97
N TYR A 219 8.65 6.06 16.80
CA TYR A 219 7.50 6.07 17.69
C TYR A 219 7.91 6.55 19.08
N LYS A 220 7.06 7.40 19.66
CA LYS A 220 7.19 7.87 21.03
C LYS A 220 5.83 7.82 21.71
N LEU A 221 5.75 7.11 22.83
CA LEU A 221 4.53 7.03 23.62
C LEU A 221 4.17 8.39 24.21
N SER A 222 2.88 8.76 24.16
CA SER A 222 2.35 9.93 24.85
C SER A 222 1.52 9.52 26.07
N SER A 223 0.61 8.57 25.92
CA SER A 223 -0.21 8.02 27.01
C SER A 223 -0.63 6.58 26.73
N LEU A 224 -0.61 5.72 27.74
CA LEU A 224 -1.18 4.36 27.63
C LEU A 224 -2.70 4.34 27.76
N GLY A 225 -3.28 5.37 28.40
CA GLY A 225 -4.69 5.38 28.75
C GLY A 225 -5.08 4.13 29.55
N THR A 226 -6.21 3.52 29.21
CA THR A 226 -6.71 2.30 29.85
C THR A 226 -5.93 1.03 29.49
N LEU A 227 -5.04 1.09 28.50
CA LEU A 227 -4.28 -0.08 28.05
C LEU A 227 -3.11 -0.44 28.98
N GLU A 228 -2.83 0.33 30.03
CA GLU A 228 -1.64 0.16 30.88
C GLU A 228 -1.42 -1.28 31.38
N ARG A 229 -2.51 -1.99 31.70
CA ARG A 229 -2.50 -3.38 32.20
C ARG A 229 -2.19 -4.43 31.14
N ILE A 230 -2.48 -4.13 29.87
CA ILE A 230 -2.32 -5.07 28.75
C ILE A 230 -1.22 -4.63 27.77
N ALA A 231 -0.69 -3.42 27.95
CA ALA A 231 0.35 -2.85 27.12
C ALA A 231 1.64 -3.65 27.29
N VAL A 232 2.14 -4.15 26.16
CA VAL A 232 3.39 -4.88 26.06
C VAL A 232 4.58 -3.92 26.14
N ASN A 233 5.75 -4.45 26.54
CA ASN A 233 6.93 -3.63 26.86
C ASN A 233 7.36 -2.69 25.73
N TRP A 234 7.27 -3.12 24.46
CA TRP A 234 7.69 -2.29 23.34
C TRP A 234 6.85 -1.01 23.20
N MET A 235 5.57 -1.01 23.60
CA MET A 235 4.70 0.18 23.53
C MET A 235 5.14 1.28 24.49
N LYS A 236 5.92 0.92 25.52
CA LYS A 236 6.42 1.83 26.55
C LYS A 236 7.81 2.39 26.22
N GLN A 237 8.40 1.94 25.12
CA GLN A 237 9.75 2.30 24.71
C GLN A 237 9.70 3.17 23.46
N ASP A 238 10.71 4.02 23.29
CA ASP A 238 10.94 4.72 22.03
C ASP A 238 11.46 3.70 21.02
N ILE A 239 10.68 3.41 19.99
CA ILE A 239 11.04 2.44 18.95
C ILE A 239 11.27 3.16 17.63
N ARG A 240 12.12 2.56 16.80
CA ARG A 240 12.28 2.97 15.40
C ARG A 240 11.98 1.80 14.50
N PHE A 241 11.33 2.07 13.37
CA PHE A 241 10.96 1.05 12.41
C PHE A 241 10.91 1.62 10.99
N SER A 242 11.19 0.75 10.01
CA SER A 242 11.08 1.10 8.59
C SER A 242 9.62 1.25 8.16
N MET A 243 9.37 2.05 7.13
CA MET A 243 8.07 2.19 6.44
C MET A 243 7.45 0.84 6.07
N ASN A 244 8.28 -0.16 5.70
CA ASN A 244 7.82 -1.52 5.38
C ASN A 244 7.16 -2.23 6.57
N MET A 245 7.46 -1.81 7.80
CA MET A 245 6.89 -2.35 9.04
C MET A 245 5.65 -1.59 9.51
N CYS A 246 5.25 -0.51 8.83
CA CYS A 246 4.16 0.37 9.25
C CYS A 246 2.83 -0.39 9.39
N ARG A 247 2.50 -1.25 8.41
CA ARG A 247 1.31 -2.10 8.46
C ARG A 247 1.30 -2.99 9.71
N VAL A 248 2.40 -3.71 9.95
CA VAL A 248 2.56 -4.63 11.09
C VAL A 248 2.48 -3.87 12.42
N PHE A 249 3.05 -2.66 12.48
CA PHE A 249 3.00 -1.81 13.66
C PHE A 249 1.55 -1.45 14.05
N PHE A 250 0.75 -0.94 13.12
CA PHE A 250 -0.66 -0.60 13.40
C PHE A 250 -1.52 -1.83 13.67
N GLU A 251 -1.26 -2.96 13.00
CA GLU A 251 -1.93 -4.23 13.26
C GLU A 251 -1.68 -4.71 14.70
N ARG A 252 -0.44 -4.64 15.18
CA ARG A 252 -0.09 -5.00 16.57
C ARG A 252 -0.80 -4.12 17.59
N ILE A 253 -0.91 -2.82 17.32
CA ILE A 253 -1.66 -1.89 18.19
C ILE A 253 -3.15 -2.24 18.20
N SER A 254 -3.74 -2.46 17.03
CA SER A 254 -5.15 -2.83 16.89
C SER A 254 -5.48 -4.12 17.65
N ASN A 255 -4.61 -5.12 17.56
CA ASN A 255 -4.74 -6.39 18.27
C ASN A 255 -4.69 -6.25 19.80
N ILE A 256 -4.01 -5.23 20.33
CA ILE A 256 -3.97 -4.97 21.77
C ILE A 256 -5.22 -4.20 22.21
N ILE A 257 -5.61 -3.19 21.43
CA ILE A 257 -6.82 -2.39 21.71
C ILE A 257 -8.08 -3.26 21.70
N THR A 258 -8.19 -4.19 20.77
CA THR A 258 -9.35 -5.10 20.67
C THR A 258 -9.42 -6.14 21.79
N ARG A 259 -8.33 -6.34 22.54
CA ARG A 259 -8.27 -7.28 23.67
C ARG A 259 -8.54 -6.63 25.03
N GLY A 260 -8.49 -5.30 25.11
CA GLY A 260 -8.71 -4.53 26.34
C GLY A 260 -10.14 -4.06 26.47
#